data_AF-A0A0R1QQV0-F1
#
_entry.id   AF-A0A0R1QQV0-F1
#
_cell.length_a   1.000
_cell.length_b   1.000
_cell.length_c   1.000
_cell.angle_alpha   90.00
_cell.angle_beta   90.00
_cell.angle_gamma   90.00
#
_symmetry.space_group_name_H-M   'P 1'
#
loop_
_entity.id
_entity.type
_entity.pdbx_description
1 polymer ?
#
loop_
_entity_poly.entity_id
_entity_poly.type
_entity_poly.pdbx_seq_one_letter_code
_entity_poly.pdbx_strand_id
1 'polypeptide(L)'
;MQKFPEGFLWGGATAANQLEGGYRQGGKGLSIADALPGGPERFNIVDEPDFDWTIDESKYRYPNHEGIDFYHHYKEDIALFAEMGFKCYRFSIAWSRIFPQGDETEPNEAGLKFYDAVIAECLKYGIEPVITSAITNCH
;
A
#
# COMPACT_ATOMS: atom_id res chain seq x y z
N MET A 1 -18.08 -31.48 16.58
CA MET A 1 -17.90 -30.44 15.54
C MET A 1 -16.99 -29.38 16.14
N GLN A 2 -15.76 -29.21 15.63
CA GLN A 2 -14.89 -28.12 16.10
C GLN A 2 -15.39 -26.80 15.54
N LYS A 3 -15.39 -25.76 16.38
CA LYS A 3 -15.76 -24.39 16.01
C LYS A 3 -14.52 -23.52 16.11
N PHE A 4 -14.49 -22.43 15.34
CA PHE A 4 -13.47 -21.41 15.53
C PHE A 4 -13.54 -20.83 16.95
N PRO A 5 -12.41 -20.38 17.52
CA PRO A 5 -12.39 -19.67 18.79
C PRO A 5 -13.35 -18.47 18.77
N GLU A 6 -13.99 -18.22 19.91
CA GLU A 6 -14.71 -16.96 20.09
C GLU A 6 -13.73 -15.78 19.95
N GLY A 7 -14.14 -14.74 19.20
CA GLY A 7 -13.26 -13.61 18.90
C GLY A 7 -12.23 -13.88 17.79
N PHE A 8 -12.36 -14.96 17.00
CA PHE A 8 -11.49 -15.14 15.83
C PHE A 8 -11.58 -13.93 14.89
N LEU A 9 -10.42 -13.35 14.56
CA LEU A 9 -10.29 -12.14 13.75
C LEU A 9 -10.38 -12.48 12.26
N TRP A 10 -11.61 -12.61 11.75
CA TRP A 10 -11.86 -12.66 10.32
C TRP A 10 -11.56 -11.31 9.68
N GLY A 11 -10.87 -11.32 8.54
CA GLY A 11 -10.45 -10.09 7.89
C GLY A 11 -9.84 -10.32 6.52
N GLY A 12 -9.28 -9.24 5.98
CA GLY A 12 -8.56 -9.23 4.71
C GLY A 12 -7.16 -8.63 4.87
N ALA A 13 -6.29 -8.90 3.90
CA ALA A 13 -4.92 -8.43 3.89
C ALA A 13 -4.57 -7.80 2.54
N THR A 14 -3.92 -6.65 2.58
CA THR A 14 -3.43 -5.90 1.42
C THR A 14 -2.02 -5.37 1.70
N ALA A 15 -1.34 -4.88 0.66
CA ALA A 15 -0.06 -4.19 0.77
C ALA A 15 -0.10 -2.88 -0.01
N ALA A 16 0.39 -1.79 0.61
CA ALA A 16 0.29 -0.42 0.13
C ALA A 16 0.59 -0.26 -1.37
N ASN A 17 1.72 -0.79 -1.81
CA ASN A 17 2.17 -0.68 -3.20
C ASN A 17 1.28 -1.40 -4.22
N GLN A 18 0.44 -2.34 -3.79
CA GLN A 18 -0.45 -3.08 -4.67
C GLN A 18 -1.79 -2.38 -4.89
N LEU A 19 -2.28 -1.62 -3.90
CA LEU A 19 -3.64 -1.07 -3.92
C LEU A 19 -3.72 0.46 -3.81
N GLU A 20 -2.80 1.12 -3.09
CA GLU A 20 -2.94 2.55 -2.77
C GLU A 20 -2.96 3.43 -4.02
N GLY A 21 -2.02 3.22 -4.94
CA GLY A 21 -1.81 4.16 -6.03
C GLY A 21 -1.30 5.51 -5.52
N GLY A 22 -1.69 6.60 -6.19
CA GLY A 22 -1.31 7.95 -5.79
C GLY A 22 0.20 8.12 -5.60
N TYR A 23 1.00 7.54 -6.50
CA TYR A 23 2.43 7.28 -6.24
C TYR A 23 3.31 8.52 -6.07
N ARG A 24 2.87 9.67 -6.58
CA ARG A 24 3.50 11.01 -6.41
C ARG A 24 2.67 11.97 -5.54
N GLN A 25 1.59 11.50 -4.92
CA GLN A 25 0.69 12.33 -4.13
C GLN A 25 1.11 12.37 -2.66
N GLY A 26 0.75 13.46 -1.97
CA GLY A 26 0.98 13.59 -0.53
C GLY A 26 2.45 13.58 -0.13
N GLY A 27 3.36 13.99 -1.03
CA GLY A 27 4.81 14.00 -0.76
C GLY A 27 5.48 12.63 -0.80
N LYS A 28 4.79 11.58 -1.28
CA LYS A 28 5.36 10.24 -1.41
C LYS A 28 6.59 10.22 -2.33
N GLY A 29 7.65 9.57 -1.87
CA GLY A 29 8.84 9.25 -2.66
C GLY A 29 8.67 8.00 -3.54
N LEU A 30 9.65 7.78 -4.42
CA LEU A 30 9.68 6.58 -5.26
C LEU A 30 10.10 5.37 -4.43
N SER A 31 9.33 4.30 -4.57
CA SER A 31 9.65 2.97 -4.05
C SER A 31 10.11 2.07 -5.19
N ILE A 32 10.79 0.97 -4.85
CA ILE A 32 11.22 -0.06 -5.80
C ILE A 32 10.03 -0.58 -6.61
N ALA A 33 8.85 -0.65 -5.99
CA ALA A 33 7.63 -1.06 -6.66
C ALA A 33 7.17 -0.06 -7.74
N ASP A 34 7.48 1.23 -7.62
CA ASP A 34 7.11 2.25 -8.62
C ASP A 34 7.99 2.15 -9.87
N ALA A 35 9.21 1.63 -9.74
CA ALA A 35 10.13 1.39 -10.85
C ALA A 35 9.91 0.04 -11.55
N LEU A 36 8.94 -0.76 -11.09
CA LEU A 36 8.74 -2.13 -11.53
C LEU A 36 7.74 -2.22 -12.70
N PRO A 37 8.17 -2.61 -13.92
CA PRO A 37 7.26 -2.76 -15.05
C PRO A 37 6.17 -3.82 -14.78
N GLY A 38 4.97 -3.56 -15.27
CA GLY A 38 3.87 -4.51 -15.29
C GLY A 38 3.87 -5.39 -16.54
N GLY A 39 2.97 -6.37 -16.55
CA GLY A 39 2.74 -7.23 -17.71
C GLY A 39 3.49 -8.57 -17.67
N PRO A 40 3.27 -9.43 -18.68
CA PRO A 40 3.77 -10.80 -18.70
C PRO A 40 5.29 -10.90 -18.79
N GLU A 41 5.95 -9.90 -19.37
CA GLU A 41 7.41 -9.87 -19.51
C GLU A 41 8.14 -9.36 -18.27
N ARG A 42 7.41 -8.91 -17.24
CA ARG A 42 7.98 -8.37 -16.00
C ARG A 42 9.08 -9.25 -15.43
N PHE A 43 8.86 -10.57 -15.34
CA PHE A 43 9.83 -11.50 -14.75
C PHE A 43 11.13 -11.56 -15.55
N ASN A 44 11.05 -11.53 -16.88
CA ASN A 44 12.23 -11.52 -17.73
C ASN A 44 13.03 -10.22 -17.56
N ILE A 45 12.32 -9.09 -17.44
CA ILE A 45 12.93 -7.76 -17.33
C ILE A 45 13.63 -7.58 -15.97
N VAL A 46 13.03 -8.03 -14.88
CA VAL A 46 13.60 -7.84 -13.53
C VAL A 46 14.75 -8.79 -13.23
N ASP A 47 14.81 -9.92 -13.94
CA ASP A 47 15.91 -10.87 -13.85
C ASP A 47 17.11 -10.45 -14.72
N GLU A 48 16.98 -9.40 -15.56
CA GLU A 48 18.10 -8.84 -16.30
C GLU A 48 19.04 -8.07 -15.37
N PRO A 49 20.34 -8.42 -15.28
CA PRO A 49 21.29 -7.78 -14.37
C PRO A 49 21.48 -6.28 -14.62
N ASP A 50 21.33 -5.86 -15.87
CA ASP A 50 21.56 -4.49 -16.35
C ASP A 50 20.25 -3.70 -16.52
N PHE A 51 19.14 -4.16 -15.91
CA PHE A 51 17.88 -3.46 -16.02
C PHE A 51 17.98 -2.05 -15.43
N ASP A 52 17.64 -1.06 -16.26
CA ASP A 52 17.55 0.34 -15.83
C ASP A 52 16.27 0.54 -15.03
N TRP A 53 16.43 0.80 -13.73
CA TRP A 53 15.34 1.07 -12.79
C TRP A 53 14.75 2.48 -12.93
N THR A 54 15.21 3.26 -13.90
CA THR A 54 14.60 4.55 -14.24
C THR A 54 13.18 4.34 -14.77
N ILE A 55 12.24 5.12 -14.25
CA ILE A 55 10.84 5.08 -14.70
C ILE A 55 10.76 5.70 -16.11
N ASP A 56 10.40 4.89 -17.10
CA ASP A 56 10.14 5.30 -18.49
C ASP A 56 8.72 4.87 -18.90
N GLU A 57 7.78 5.80 -18.73
CA GLU A 57 6.36 5.60 -19.07
C GLU A 57 6.12 5.48 -20.58
N SER A 58 7.11 5.81 -21.43
CA SER A 58 7.00 5.59 -22.88
C SER A 58 7.26 4.14 -23.27
N LYS A 59 7.99 3.40 -22.43
CA LYS A 59 8.43 2.02 -22.67
C LYS A 59 7.62 1.00 -21.87
N TYR A 60 7.28 1.33 -20.63
CA TYR A 60 6.62 0.41 -19.71
C TYR A 60 5.37 1.00 -19.07
N ARG A 61 4.44 0.11 -18.69
CA ARG A 61 3.33 0.46 -17.79
C ARG A 61 3.71 0.06 -16.37
N TYR A 62 3.41 0.92 -15.40
CA TYR A 62 3.69 0.69 -13.97
C TYR A 62 2.37 0.60 -13.19
N PRO A 63 1.80 -0.61 -12.99
CA PRO A 63 0.48 -0.77 -12.38
C PRO A 63 0.39 -0.19 -10.97
N ASN A 64 1.49 -0.23 -10.23
CA ASN A 64 1.57 0.24 -8.85
C ASN A 64 1.40 1.76 -8.72
N HIS A 65 1.55 2.51 -9.83
CA HIS A 65 1.34 3.96 -9.84
C HIS A 65 -0.10 4.35 -9.53
N GLU A 66 -1.04 3.54 -10.02
CA GLU A 66 -2.49 3.71 -9.88
C GLU A 66 -3.09 2.73 -8.85
N GLY A 67 -2.56 1.50 -8.75
CA GLY A 67 -3.13 0.48 -7.87
C GLY A 67 -4.59 0.19 -8.23
N ILE A 68 -5.47 0.21 -7.23
CA ILE A 68 -6.93 0.29 -7.42
C ILE A 68 -7.48 1.64 -6.95
N ASP A 69 -6.58 2.61 -6.80
CA ASP A 69 -6.86 3.95 -6.27
C ASP A 69 -7.43 3.99 -4.84
N PHE A 70 -7.00 3.05 -3.98
CA PHE A 70 -7.38 3.03 -2.57
C PHE A 70 -6.98 4.33 -1.85
N TYR A 71 -5.93 5.03 -2.30
CA TYR A 71 -5.52 6.31 -1.73
C TYR A 71 -6.65 7.37 -1.71
N HIS A 72 -7.56 7.35 -2.70
CA HIS A 72 -8.73 8.23 -2.71
C HIS A 72 -10.01 7.53 -2.26
N HIS A 73 -10.10 6.21 -2.42
CA HIS A 73 -11.33 5.42 -2.19
C HIS A 73 -11.35 4.60 -0.90
N TYR A 74 -10.35 4.76 -0.02
CA TYR A 74 -10.23 3.95 1.20
C TYR A 74 -11.49 3.99 2.08
N LYS A 75 -12.26 5.08 2.08
CA LYS A 75 -13.49 5.19 2.87
C LYS A 75 -14.58 4.26 2.35
N GLU A 76 -14.80 4.28 1.05
CA GLU A 76 -15.76 3.41 0.39
C GLU A 76 -15.33 1.94 0.51
N ASP A 77 -14.05 1.65 0.31
CA ASP A 77 -13.50 0.30 0.41
C ASP A 77 -13.62 -0.27 1.84
N ILE A 78 -13.30 0.53 2.86
CA ILE A 78 -13.44 0.11 4.26
C ILE A 78 -14.91 -0.08 4.65
N ALA A 79 -15.83 0.73 4.11
CA ALA A 79 -17.26 0.53 4.31
C ALA A 79 -17.72 -0.83 3.75
N LEU A 80 -17.19 -1.25 2.59
CA LEU A 80 -17.45 -2.57 2.02
C LEU A 80 -16.86 -3.69 2.89
N PHE A 81 -15.67 -3.51 3.46
CA PHE A 81 -15.09 -4.48 4.41
C PHE A 81 -15.97 -4.66 5.64
N ALA A 82 -16.58 -3.57 6.12
CA ALA A 82 -17.54 -3.60 7.23
C ALA A 82 -18.82 -4.34 6.85
N GLU A 83 -19.35 -4.14 5.63
CA GLU A 83 -20.52 -4.88 5.12
C GLU A 83 -20.26 -6.38 5.07
N MET A 84 -19.04 -6.79 4.71
CA MET A 84 -18.61 -8.20 4.73
C MET A 84 -18.40 -8.76 6.16
N GLY A 85 -18.46 -7.91 7.19
CA GLY A 85 -18.33 -8.32 8.59
C GLY A 85 -16.90 -8.51 9.06
N PHE A 86 -15.92 -7.82 8.46
CA PHE A 86 -14.53 -7.87 8.90
C PHE A 86 -14.39 -7.49 10.38
N LYS A 87 -13.51 -8.19 11.08
CA LYS A 87 -13.08 -7.93 12.46
C LYS A 87 -11.69 -7.33 12.50
N CYS A 88 -10.87 -7.62 11.50
CA CYS A 88 -9.60 -6.94 11.30
C CYS A 88 -9.34 -6.64 9.83
N TYR A 89 -8.48 -5.66 9.59
CA TYR A 89 -7.97 -5.35 8.25
C TYR A 89 -6.46 -5.17 8.33
N ARG A 90 -5.73 -6.04 7.65
CA ARG A 90 -4.28 -5.95 7.55
C ARG A 90 -3.88 -5.12 6.34
N PHE A 91 -3.09 -4.09 6.55
CA PHE A 91 -2.46 -3.32 5.48
C PHE A 91 -1.01 -2.99 5.85
N SER A 92 -0.21 -2.59 4.86
CA SER A 92 1.14 -2.08 5.12
C SER A 92 1.18 -0.56 5.06
N ILE A 93 2.05 0.04 5.86
CA ILE A 93 2.43 1.44 5.69
C ILE A 93 3.56 1.50 4.67
N ALA A 94 3.39 2.28 3.61
CA ALA A 94 4.43 2.57 2.63
C ALA A 94 5.48 3.48 3.26
N TRP A 95 6.70 2.98 3.46
CA TRP A 95 7.78 3.77 4.05
C TRP A 95 8.07 5.03 3.23
N SER A 96 7.99 4.95 1.90
CA SER A 96 8.18 6.11 1.02
C SER A 96 7.10 7.21 1.17
N ARG A 97 6.00 6.95 1.88
CA ARG A 97 5.07 8.02 2.30
C ARG A 97 5.49 8.71 3.58
N ILE A 98 6.22 8.02 4.47
CA ILE A 98 6.66 8.56 5.77
C ILE A 98 8.05 9.18 5.65
N PHE A 99 8.98 8.52 4.99
CA PHE A 99 10.32 9.00 4.67
C PHE A 99 10.53 8.82 3.16
N PRO A 100 10.23 9.84 2.34
CA PRO A 100 10.28 9.75 0.87
C PRO A 100 11.61 9.26 0.29
N GLN A 101 12.73 9.75 0.81
CA GLN A 101 14.09 9.32 0.44
C GLN A 101 14.60 8.22 1.38
N GLY A 102 14.07 8.15 2.60
CA GLY A 102 14.37 7.10 3.57
C GLY A 102 15.44 7.51 4.59
N ASP A 103 16.11 8.65 4.39
CA ASP A 103 17.18 9.19 5.24
C ASP A 103 16.84 10.55 5.87
N GLU A 104 15.61 11.04 5.67
CA GLU A 104 15.18 12.29 6.28
C GLU A 104 15.10 12.19 7.80
N THR A 105 15.41 13.30 8.48
CA THR A 105 15.35 13.37 9.94
C THR A 105 13.93 13.56 10.47
N GLU A 106 13.04 14.11 9.65
CA GLU A 106 11.66 14.41 10.00
C GLU A 106 10.71 13.66 9.06
N PRO A 107 9.63 13.05 9.57
CA PRO A 107 8.69 12.33 8.74
C PRO A 107 7.81 13.30 7.92
N ASN A 108 7.34 12.81 6.79
CA ASN A 108 6.34 13.47 5.96
C ASN A 108 4.96 13.41 6.62
N GLU A 109 4.54 14.54 7.20
CA GLU A 109 3.27 14.72 7.88
C GLU A 109 2.04 14.38 7.02
N ALA A 110 2.09 14.60 5.70
CA ALA A 110 0.99 14.24 4.82
C ALA A 110 0.79 12.71 4.73
N GLY A 111 1.88 11.94 4.76
CA GLY A 111 1.84 10.48 4.82
C GLY A 111 1.27 9.98 6.15
N LEU A 112 1.68 10.59 7.26
CA LEU A 112 1.12 10.27 8.60
C LEU A 112 -0.38 10.52 8.65
N LYS A 113 -0.84 11.70 8.20
CA LYS A 113 -2.26 12.05 8.15
C LYS A 113 -3.10 11.10 7.31
N PHE A 114 -2.54 10.59 6.21
CA PHE A 114 -3.23 9.60 5.39
C PHE A 114 -3.50 8.31 6.19
N TYR A 115 -2.47 7.76 6.84
CA TYR A 115 -2.64 6.54 7.64
C TYR A 115 -3.49 6.75 8.89
N ASP A 116 -3.41 7.91 9.54
CA ASP A 116 -4.32 8.28 10.63
C ASP A 116 -5.77 8.23 10.15
N ALA A 117 -6.05 8.73 8.95
CA ALA A 117 -7.40 8.74 8.39
C ALA A 117 -7.89 7.33 8.00
N VAL A 118 -7.00 6.48 7.46
CA VAL A 118 -7.30 5.06 7.17
C VAL A 118 -7.61 4.30 8.46
N ILE A 119 -6.77 4.46 9.49
CA ILE A 119 -6.93 3.83 10.80
C ILE A 119 -8.24 4.30 11.44
N ALA A 120 -8.50 5.61 11.45
CA ALA A 120 -9.72 6.18 12.01
C ALA A 120 -10.97 5.62 11.30
N GLU A 121 -10.93 5.43 9.98
CA GLU A 121 -12.04 4.84 9.24
C GLU A 121 -12.23 3.36 9.55
N CYS A 122 -11.16 2.56 9.71
CA CYS A 122 -11.28 1.17 10.20
C CYS A 122 -11.95 1.11 11.58
N LEU A 123 -11.47 1.92 12.52
CA LEU A 123 -11.96 1.95 13.89
C LEU A 123 -13.42 2.42 13.97
N LYS A 124 -13.85 3.34 13.10
CA LYS A 124 -15.24 3.78 12.97
C LYS A 124 -16.20 2.61 12.69
N TYR A 125 -15.76 1.58 11.97
CA TYR A 125 -16.53 0.37 11.68
C TYR A 125 -16.25 -0.80 12.63
N GLY A 126 -15.42 -0.60 13.67
CA GLY A 126 -15.03 -1.66 14.61
C GLY A 126 -14.11 -2.71 13.98
N ILE A 127 -13.34 -2.33 12.95
CA ILE A 127 -12.35 -3.16 12.28
C ILE A 127 -10.98 -2.87 12.91
N GLU A 128 -10.34 -3.90 13.47
CA GLU A 128 -9.01 -3.78 14.07
C GLU A 128 -7.92 -3.66 12.98
N PRO A 129 -7.14 -2.57 12.94
CA PRO A 129 -6.05 -2.43 11.97
C PRO A 129 -4.86 -3.32 12.35
N VAL A 130 -4.39 -4.15 11.42
CA VAL A 130 -3.19 -4.98 11.59
C VAL A 130 -2.09 -4.46 10.68
N ILE A 131 -1.13 -3.74 11.24
CA ILE A 131 -0.18 -2.96 10.44
C ILE A 131 1.11 -3.74 10.20
N THR A 132 1.56 -3.78 8.94
CA THR A 132 2.90 -4.23 8.56
C THR A 132 3.75 -3.02 8.13
N SER A 133 4.96 -2.89 8.65
CA SER A 133 5.92 -1.89 8.12
C SER A 133 6.55 -2.43 6.83
N ALA A 134 6.46 -1.69 5.72
CA ALA A 134 7.06 -2.08 4.44
C ALA A 134 8.13 -1.06 4.02
N ILE A 135 9.39 -1.43 4.21
CA ILE A 135 10.55 -0.63 3.81
C ILE A 135 10.89 -1.02 2.36
N THR A 136 10.59 -0.13 1.41
CA THR A 136 10.71 -0.41 -0.03
C THR A 136 11.26 0.77 -0.85
N ASN A 137 11.91 1.74 -0.21
CA ASN A 137 12.45 2.92 -0.87
C ASN A 137 13.49 2.57 -1.93
N CYS A 138 13.52 3.35 -3.01
CA CYS A 138 14.64 3.33 -3.94
C CYS A 138 15.86 4.02 -3.29
N HIS A 139 17.05 3.46 -3.49
CA HIS A 139 18.34 4.09 -3.18
C HIS A 139 19.08 4.38 -4.48
#